data_AF-A0A8H5KQV1-F1
#
_entry.id   AF-A0A8H5KQV1-F1
#
_cell.length_a   1.000
_cell.length_b   1.000
_cell.length_c   1.000
_cell.angle_alpha   90.00
_cell.angle_beta   90.00
_cell.angle_gamma   90.00
#
_symmetry.space_group_name_H-M   'P 1'
#
loop_
_entity.id
_entity.type
_entity.pdbx_description
1 polymer ?
#
loop_
_entity_poly.entity_id
_entity_poly.type
_entity_poly.pdbx_seq_one_letter_code
_entity_poly.pdbx_strand_id
1 'polypeptide(L)'
;MKINQNTAISTSKALLVPYEAHHVKQYHVWMQDPDIQEATASEPMTLDEEYENQQSWRTSSDKLTFIVCAPLTEDVSLVKASTADADPLMRGDINFFLYPFESDDEDTETVTEGWVTGEVDVMIASPSHRGQGLGQAAVCAMLVYIQKHLDGILSEYGAKELKGLMVKIKEGNKGSRALFEKLGFVQKGEVNYFGEILMTIEWNEILRRDWWKREEAEFEEVTYEL
;
A
#
# COMPACT_ATOMS: atom_id res chain seq x y z
N MET A 1 4.68 -1.53 10.88
CA MET A 1 6.02 -2.09 10.80
C MET A 1 6.96 -0.92 10.96
N LYS A 2 8.12 -1.11 11.58
CA LYS A 2 9.12 -0.04 11.74
C LYS A 2 10.16 -0.05 10.65
N ILE A 3 10.20 -1.09 9.81
CA ILE A 3 11.20 -1.23 8.74
C ILE A 3 11.31 -0.02 7.81
N ASN A 4 10.22 0.70 7.52
CA ASN A 4 10.24 1.87 6.64
C ASN A 4 10.49 3.20 7.36
N GLN A 5 10.71 3.23 8.67
CA GLN A 5 10.68 4.47 9.47
C GLN A 5 11.61 5.60 9.00
N ASN A 6 12.71 5.26 8.33
CA ASN A 6 13.72 6.21 7.86
C ASN A 6 13.90 6.14 6.33
N THR A 7 12.93 5.59 5.61
CA THR A 7 13.05 5.33 4.17
C THR A 7 11.87 5.96 3.43
N ALA A 8 12.18 6.85 2.50
CA ALA A 8 11.25 7.28 1.46
C ALA A 8 11.59 6.55 0.16
N ILE A 9 10.60 6.40 -0.73
CA ILE A 9 10.77 5.79 -2.04
C ILE A 9 10.48 6.86 -3.10
N SER A 10 11.49 7.19 -3.89
CA SER A 10 11.35 8.09 -5.03
C SER A 10 11.15 7.28 -6.32
N THR A 11 10.22 7.77 -7.15
CA THR A 11 10.01 7.29 -8.53
C THR A 11 9.72 8.49 -9.43
N SER A 12 9.71 8.25 -10.75
CA SER A 12 9.37 9.29 -11.74
C SER A 12 7.95 9.89 -11.58
N LYS A 13 7.04 9.20 -10.87
CA LYS A 13 5.62 9.57 -10.76
C LYS A 13 5.13 9.88 -9.35
N ALA A 14 5.79 9.37 -8.32
CA ALA A 14 5.37 9.53 -6.94
C ALA A 14 6.55 9.45 -5.98
N LEU A 15 6.42 10.15 -4.87
CA LEU A 15 7.24 9.97 -3.68
C LEU A 15 6.40 9.21 -2.64
N LEU A 16 6.91 8.13 -2.07
CA LEU A 16 6.28 7.46 -0.92
C LEU A 16 7.08 7.79 0.34
N VAL A 17 6.42 8.34 1.36
CA VAL A 17 7.05 8.66 2.66
C VAL A 17 6.36 7.89 3.79
N PRO A 18 7.05 7.57 4.89
CA PRO A 18 6.41 6.92 6.04
C PRO A 18 5.22 7.74 6.57
N TYR A 19 4.14 7.07 6.97
CA TYR A 19 2.99 7.77 7.54
C TYR A 19 3.25 8.25 8.96
N GLU A 20 3.55 9.54 9.06
CA GLU A 20 3.86 10.23 10.32
C GLU A 20 2.76 11.19 10.78
N ALA A 21 2.81 11.60 12.05
CA ALA A 21 1.76 12.34 12.74
C ALA A 21 1.39 13.69 12.08
N HIS A 22 2.33 14.39 11.41
CA HIS A 22 2.01 15.66 10.74
C HIS A 22 1.04 15.51 9.57
N HIS A 23 0.98 14.34 8.94
CA HIS A 23 0.07 14.04 7.84
C HIS A 23 -1.40 13.89 8.29
N VAL A 24 -1.64 13.59 9.58
CA VAL A 24 -2.97 13.23 10.12
C VAL A 24 -4.01 14.31 9.84
N LYS A 25 -3.63 15.60 9.91
CA LYS A 25 -4.57 16.70 9.67
C LYS A 25 -5.09 16.70 8.23
N GLN A 26 -4.20 16.56 7.26
CA GLN A 26 -4.59 16.51 5.85
C GLN A 26 -5.31 15.20 5.51
N TYR A 27 -4.90 14.08 6.12
CA TYR A 27 -5.57 12.80 5.98
C TYR A 27 -7.01 12.86 6.51
N HIS A 28 -7.21 13.44 7.70
CA HIS A 28 -8.54 13.65 8.29
C HIS A 28 -9.45 14.48 7.39
N VAL A 29 -8.91 15.51 6.71
CA VAL A 29 -9.68 16.28 5.71
C VAL A 29 -10.14 15.41 4.54
N TRP A 30 -9.32 14.48 4.07
CA TRP A 30 -9.75 13.52 3.04
C TRP A 30 -10.81 12.56 3.56
N MET A 31 -10.66 12.09 4.80
CA MET A 31 -11.63 11.21 5.46
C MET A 31 -12.94 11.92 5.83
N GLN A 32 -13.11 13.21 5.54
CA GLN A 32 -14.41 13.90 5.61
C GLN A 32 -15.21 13.79 4.30
N ASP A 33 -14.61 13.32 3.21
CA ASP A 33 -15.27 13.13 1.92
C ASP A 33 -16.02 11.77 1.90
N PRO A 34 -17.37 11.75 1.79
CA PRO A 34 -18.14 10.51 1.76
C PRO A 34 -17.76 9.58 0.60
N ASP A 35 -17.36 10.14 -0.55
CA ASP A 35 -16.96 9.32 -1.70
C ASP A 35 -15.65 8.59 -1.43
N ILE A 36 -14.75 9.19 -0.63
CA ILE A 36 -13.50 8.54 -0.20
C ILE A 36 -13.82 7.47 0.83
N GLN A 37 -14.62 7.79 1.86
CA GLN A 37 -15.05 6.82 2.88
C GLN A 37 -15.70 5.58 2.27
N GLU A 38 -16.62 5.75 1.32
CA GLU A 38 -17.26 4.63 0.63
C GLU A 38 -16.25 3.80 -0.17
N ALA A 39 -15.33 4.46 -0.88
CA ALA A 39 -14.33 3.80 -1.70
C ALA A 39 -13.29 3.02 -0.89
N THR A 40 -12.95 3.48 0.32
CA THR A 40 -12.01 2.83 1.25
C THR A 40 -12.70 1.96 2.30
N ALA A 41 -14.04 1.88 2.27
CA ALA A 41 -14.84 1.23 3.32
C ALA A 41 -14.50 1.73 4.75
N SER A 42 -14.21 3.03 4.88
CA SER A 42 -13.86 3.67 6.16
C SER A 42 -15.06 4.33 6.81
N GLU A 43 -15.11 4.29 8.14
CA GLU A 43 -16.08 5.06 8.94
C GLU A 43 -15.46 6.40 9.38
N PRO A 44 -16.25 7.47 9.55
CA PRO A 44 -15.75 8.74 10.07
C PRO A 44 -15.21 8.60 11.50
N MET A 45 -14.02 9.18 11.72
CA MET A 45 -13.38 9.26 13.03
C MET A 45 -13.16 10.72 13.42
N THR A 46 -13.09 11.01 14.71
CA THR A 46 -12.64 12.32 15.20
C THR A 46 -11.15 12.50 14.94
N LEU A 47 -10.68 13.75 14.93
CA LEU A 47 -9.26 14.04 14.70
C LEU A 47 -8.35 13.36 15.73
N ASP A 48 -8.75 13.30 17.00
CA ASP A 48 -7.97 12.65 18.06
C ASP A 48 -7.89 11.13 17.84
N GLU A 49 -9.00 10.50 17.44
CA GLU A 49 -9.04 9.08 17.08
C GLU A 49 -8.15 8.77 15.85
N GLU A 50 -8.03 9.69 14.88
CA GLU A 50 -7.11 9.53 13.75
C GLU A 50 -5.63 9.55 14.18
N TYR A 51 -5.26 10.39 15.17
CA TYR A 51 -3.91 10.35 15.74
C TYR A 51 -3.65 9.03 16.49
N GLU A 52 -4.62 8.53 17.24
CA GLU A 52 -4.51 7.23 17.92
C GLU A 52 -4.37 6.09 16.90
N ASN A 53 -5.17 6.12 15.83
CA ASN A 53 -5.12 5.15 14.75
C ASN A 53 -3.75 5.20 14.04
N GLN A 54 -3.25 6.38 13.67
CA GLN A 54 -1.93 6.55 13.07
C GLN A 54 -0.82 5.95 13.95
N GLN A 55 -0.81 6.24 15.26
CA GLN A 55 0.18 5.67 16.18
C GLN A 55 0.11 4.14 16.25
N SER A 56 -1.10 3.59 16.26
CA SER A 56 -1.29 2.13 16.28
C SER A 56 -0.80 1.47 14.99
N TRP A 57 -0.99 2.10 13.82
CA TRP A 57 -0.50 1.59 12.54
C TRP A 57 1.02 1.71 12.45
N ARG A 58 1.56 2.83 12.91
CA ARG A 58 2.99 3.12 12.91
C ARG A 58 3.81 2.12 13.75
N THR A 59 3.18 1.54 14.77
CA THR A 59 3.82 0.61 15.71
C THR A 59 3.40 -0.85 15.54
N SER A 60 2.45 -1.14 14.65
CA SER A 60 2.01 -2.51 14.35
C SER A 60 3.14 -3.31 13.69
N SER A 61 3.14 -4.64 13.80
CA SER A 61 4.09 -5.52 13.10
C SER A 61 3.56 -6.06 11.77
N ASP A 62 2.28 -5.84 11.49
CA ASP A 62 1.51 -6.42 10.39
C ASP A 62 1.05 -5.41 9.34
N LYS A 63 1.29 -4.12 9.57
CA LYS A 63 0.91 -3.01 8.67
C LYS A 63 2.14 -2.27 8.18
N LEU A 64 2.17 -1.91 6.92
CA LEU A 64 3.20 -1.05 6.35
C LEU A 64 2.52 0.03 5.53
N THR A 65 2.68 1.29 5.94
CA THR A 65 1.96 2.41 5.36
C THR A 65 2.91 3.49 4.88
N PHE A 66 2.67 3.96 3.67
CA PHE A 66 3.27 5.17 3.14
C PHE A 66 2.20 6.17 2.72
N ILE A 67 2.48 7.46 2.89
CA ILE A 67 1.77 8.53 2.21
C ILE A 67 2.33 8.67 0.79
N VAL A 68 1.42 8.75 -0.19
CA VAL A 68 1.73 9.03 -1.58
C VAL A 68 1.78 10.54 -1.75
N CYS A 69 2.92 11.06 -2.17
CA CYS A 69 3.16 12.47 -2.47
C CYS A 69 3.47 12.68 -3.95
N ALA A 70 3.45 13.94 -4.38
CA ALA A 70 3.97 14.34 -5.69
C ALA A 70 5.44 13.90 -5.87
N PRO A 71 5.87 13.57 -7.09
CA PRO A 71 7.25 13.16 -7.33
C PRO A 71 8.22 14.29 -6.98
N LEU A 72 9.44 13.91 -6.59
CA LEU A 72 10.52 14.87 -6.38
C LEU A 72 10.88 15.55 -7.70
N THR A 73 11.20 16.83 -7.64
CA THR A 73 11.63 17.62 -8.82
C THR A 73 13.14 17.58 -9.04
N GLU A 74 13.90 17.14 -8.04
CA GLU A 74 15.35 17.08 -8.02
C GLU A 74 15.78 15.76 -7.40
N ASP A 75 16.91 15.21 -7.87
CA ASP A 75 17.52 14.02 -7.29
C ASP A 75 18.13 14.41 -5.93
N VAL A 76 17.47 14.00 -4.85
CA VAL A 76 17.92 14.25 -3.48
C VAL A 76 18.14 12.93 -2.74
N SER A 77 19.19 12.87 -1.93
CA SER A 77 19.50 11.71 -1.09
C SER A 77 18.82 11.75 0.29
N LEU A 78 18.11 12.84 0.60
CA LEU A 78 17.42 13.08 1.86
C LEU A 78 16.09 13.80 1.62
N VAL A 79 15.02 13.27 2.19
CA VAL A 79 13.72 13.92 2.32
C VAL A 79 13.50 14.23 3.79
N LYS A 80 13.29 15.52 4.11
CA LYS A 80 12.94 15.95 5.46
C LYS A 80 11.43 16.07 5.60
N ALA A 81 10.89 15.63 6.73
CA ALA A 81 9.47 15.75 7.01
C ALA A 81 8.98 17.20 6.93
N SER A 82 7.71 17.36 6.55
CA SER A 82 7.05 18.64 6.27
C SER A 82 7.67 19.45 5.12
N THR A 83 8.42 18.80 4.20
CA THR A 83 8.97 19.44 2.98
C THR A 83 8.33 18.86 1.72
N ALA A 84 8.92 17.82 1.14
CA ALA A 84 8.38 17.12 -0.04
C ALA A 84 7.08 16.33 0.26
N ASP A 85 6.74 16.19 1.54
CA ASP A 85 5.54 15.55 2.08
C ASP A 85 4.58 16.55 2.77
N ALA A 86 4.74 17.86 2.55
CA ALA A 86 3.79 18.85 3.05
C ALA A 86 2.38 18.66 2.44
N ASP A 87 1.33 19.10 3.16
CA ASP A 87 -0.08 18.92 2.79
C ASP A 87 -0.41 19.15 1.29
N PRO A 88 0.06 20.24 0.63
CA PRO A 88 -0.25 20.49 -0.79
C PRO A 88 0.39 19.49 -1.76
N LEU A 89 1.37 18.72 -1.32
CA LEU A 89 2.09 17.70 -2.09
C LEU A 89 1.56 16.30 -1.83
N MET A 90 0.78 16.08 -0.77
CA MET A 90 0.12 14.81 -0.50
C MET A 90 -0.94 14.50 -1.57
N ARG A 91 -1.03 13.23 -1.98
CA ARG A 91 -1.90 12.75 -3.07
C ARG A 91 -2.79 11.58 -2.65
N GLY A 92 -2.39 10.85 -1.61
CA GLY A 92 -3.12 9.72 -1.06
C GLY A 92 -2.23 8.89 -0.17
N ASP A 93 -2.50 7.59 -0.08
CA ASP A 93 -1.74 6.64 0.73
C ASP A 93 -1.74 5.25 0.08
N ILE A 94 -0.79 4.43 0.53
CA ILE A 94 -0.71 3.02 0.19
C ILE A 94 -0.36 2.21 1.44
N ASN A 95 -1.15 1.17 1.65
CA ASN A 95 -1.06 0.27 2.78
C ASN A 95 -0.76 -1.14 2.32
N PHE A 96 0.01 -1.84 3.14
CA PHE A 96 0.26 -3.25 3.02
C PHE A 96 -0.03 -3.94 4.36
N PHE A 97 -0.85 -4.98 4.33
CA PHE A 97 -1.23 -5.75 5.53
C PHE A 97 -0.79 -7.20 5.38
N LEU A 98 -0.38 -7.84 6.48
CA LEU A 98 -0.07 -9.27 6.50
C LEU A 98 -1.14 -10.06 7.24
N TYR A 99 -1.62 -11.12 6.60
CA TYR A 99 -2.56 -12.08 7.17
C TYR A 99 -1.97 -13.50 7.11
N PRO A 100 -2.33 -14.38 8.05
CA PRO A 100 -2.04 -15.81 7.92
C PRO A 100 -2.53 -16.34 6.57
N PHE A 101 -1.73 -17.20 5.94
CA PHE A 101 -2.11 -17.82 4.68
C PHE A 101 -3.18 -18.88 4.91
N GLU A 102 -4.31 -18.73 4.22
CA GLU A 102 -5.40 -19.71 4.19
C GLU A 102 -5.34 -20.46 2.84
N SER A 103 -5.23 -21.79 2.91
CA SER A 103 -5.29 -22.65 1.73
C SER A 103 -6.75 -22.96 1.39
N ASP A 104 -7.10 -22.91 0.10
CA ASP A 104 -8.42 -23.36 -0.38
C ASP A 104 -8.52 -24.90 -0.43
N ASP A 105 -7.40 -25.61 -0.35
CA ASP A 105 -7.35 -27.07 -0.44
C ASP A 105 -7.44 -27.67 0.97
N GLU A 106 -8.67 -28.00 1.40
CA GLU A 106 -8.94 -28.69 2.67
C GLU A 106 -8.33 -30.11 2.73
N ASP A 107 -7.93 -30.68 1.59
CA ASP A 107 -7.52 -32.09 1.43
C ASP A 107 -6.01 -32.35 1.55
N THR A 108 -5.18 -31.31 1.73
CA THR A 108 -3.74 -31.48 1.95
C THR A 108 -3.34 -31.07 3.35
N GLU A 109 -2.64 -31.96 4.09
CA GLU A 109 -1.85 -31.65 5.29
C GLU A 109 -0.65 -30.74 4.95
N THR A 110 -0.86 -29.73 4.12
CA THR A 110 0.12 -28.70 3.82
C THR A 110 0.41 -27.94 5.10
N VAL A 111 1.65 -28.03 5.57
CA VAL A 111 2.13 -27.25 6.70
C VAL A 111 2.20 -25.78 6.24
N THR A 112 1.12 -25.03 6.44
CA THR A 112 1.05 -23.59 6.15
C THR A 112 1.57 -22.73 7.31
N GLU A 113 2.12 -23.35 8.35
CA GLU A 113 2.58 -22.66 9.57
C GLU A 113 3.70 -21.66 9.26
N GLY A 114 3.38 -20.37 9.41
CA GLY A 114 4.27 -19.25 9.14
C GLY A 114 4.19 -18.72 7.70
N TRP A 115 3.28 -19.23 6.86
CA TRP A 115 2.97 -18.62 5.58
C TRP A 115 1.98 -17.48 5.74
N VAL A 116 2.15 -16.44 4.92
CA VAL A 116 1.29 -15.24 4.94
C VAL A 116 0.83 -14.85 3.54
N THR A 117 -0.29 -14.16 3.50
CA THR A 117 -0.82 -13.43 2.35
C THR A 117 -0.75 -11.93 2.64
N GLY A 118 -0.28 -11.15 1.68
CA GLY A 118 -0.25 -9.70 1.77
C GLY A 118 -1.51 -9.06 1.18
N GLU A 119 -2.13 -8.10 1.85
CA GLU A 119 -3.19 -7.26 1.26
C GLU A 119 -2.61 -5.90 0.88
N VAL A 120 -2.90 -5.42 -0.33
CA VAL A 120 -2.50 -4.08 -0.79
C VAL A 120 -3.75 -3.21 -0.89
N ASP A 121 -3.71 -2.04 -0.25
CA ASP A 121 -4.75 -1.02 -0.39
C ASP A 121 -4.13 0.31 -0.83
N VAL A 122 -4.73 0.98 -1.80
CA VAL A 122 -4.22 2.22 -2.37
C VAL A 122 -5.35 3.20 -2.60
N MET A 123 -5.15 4.43 -2.12
CA MET A 123 -6.11 5.51 -2.24
C MET A 123 -5.43 6.74 -2.86
N ILE A 124 -6.09 7.39 -3.82
CA ILE A 124 -5.68 8.68 -4.38
C ILE A 124 -6.81 9.68 -4.10
N ALA A 125 -6.55 10.61 -3.18
CA ALA A 125 -7.58 11.40 -2.52
C ALA A 125 -8.32 12.30 -3.50
N SER A 126 -7.61 13.22 -4.15
CA SER A 126 -8.26 14.15 -5.08
C SER A 126 -8.61 13.49 -6.41
N PRO A 127 -9.86 13.62 -6.90
CA PRO A 127 -10.24 13.19 -8.25
C PRO A 127 -9.36 13.77 -9.35
N SER A 128 -8.83 14.98 -9.16
CA SER A 128 -7.95 15.65 -10.13
C SER A 128 -6.63 14.90 -10.36
N HIS A 129 -6.16 14.11 -9.39
CA HIS A 129 -4.94 13.32 -9.48
C HIS A 129 -5.18 11.87 -9.94
N ARG A 130 -6.45 11.43 -10.04
CA ARG A 130 -6.81 10.07 -10.47
C ARG A 130 -6.62 9.91 -11.97
N GLY A 131 -6.42 8.66 -12.42
CA GLY A 131 -6.27 8.34 -13.85
C GLY A 131 -4.94 8.77 -14.50
N GLN A 132 -4.02 9.38 -13.74
CA GLN A 132 -2.69 9.80 -14.23
C GLN A 132 -1.60 8.74 -13.99
N GLY A 133 -1.98 7.57 -13.46
CA GLY A 133 -1.06 6.47 -13.16
C GLY A 133 -0.36 6.55 -11.80
N LEU A 134 -0.72 7.50 -10.93
CA LEU A 134 -0.14 7.62 -9.58
C LEU A 134 -0.39 6.38 -8.73
N GLY A 135 -1.64 5.89 -8.67
CA GLY A 135 -1.95 4.69 -7.89
C GLY A 135 -1.17 3.46 -8.36
N GLN A 136 -0.97 3.31 -9.68
CA GLN A 136 -0.16 2.21 -10.21
C GLN A 136 1.32 2.36 -9.81
N ALA A 137 1.87 3.58 -9.89
CA ALA A 137 3.24 3.85 -9.47
C ALA A 137 3.44 3.58 -7.96
N ALA A 138 2.49 4.01 -7.12
CA ALA A 138 2.53 3.74 -5.68
C ALA A 138 2.53 2.23 -5.40
N VAL A 139 1.63 1.47 -6.02
CA VAL A 139 1.58 0.00 -5.86
C VAL A 139 2.89 -0.64 -6.33
N CYS A 140 3.39 -0.29 -7.52
CA CYS A 140 4.64 -0.87 -8.02
C CYS A 140 5.82 -0.56 -7.09
N ALA A 141 5.94 0.69 -6.63
CA ALA A 141 6.99 1.12 -5.70
C ALA A 141 6.93 0.37 -4.37
N MET A 142 5.74 0.22 -3.77
CA MET A 142 5.54 -0.57 -2.56
C MET A 142 5.93 -2.03 -2.77
N LEU A 143 5.59 -2.64 -3.91
CA LEU A 143 5.93 -4.04 -4.18
C LEU A 143 7.43 -4.27 -4.36
N VAL A 144 8.13 -3.35 -5.04
CA VAL A 144 9.59 -3.37 -5.13
C VAL A 144 10.22 -3.22 -3.75
N TYR A 145 9.72 -2.32 -2.92
CA TYR A 145 10.16 -2.17 -1.52
C TYR A 145 9.97 -3.46 -0.73
N ILE A 146 8.79 -4.09 -0.82
CA ILE A 146 8.51 -5.36 -0.14
C ILE A 146 9.50 -6.43 -0.59
N GLN A 147 9.79 -6.57 -1.89
CA GLN A 147 10.75 -7.55 -2.38
C GLN A 147 12.18 -7.29 -1.88
N LYS A 148 12.60 -6.03 -1.81
CA LYS A 148 13.94 -5.66 -1.31
C LYS A 148 14.09 -5.88 0.20
N HIS A 149 13.01 -5.74 0.96
CA HIS A 149 12.99 -5.79 2.42
C HIS A 149 12.22 -7.01 2.97
N LEU A 150 11.96 -8.02 2.14
CA LEU A 150 11.05 -9.12 2.45
C LEU A 150 11.47 -9.87 3.71
N ASP A 151 12.75 -10.21 3.84
CA ASP A 151 13.28 -10.91 5.01
C ASP A 151 13.07 -10.12 6.31
N GLY A 152 13.25 -8.80 6.24
CA GLY A 152 13.01 -7.91 7.37
C GLY A 152 11.54 -7.79 7.74
N ILE A 153 10.66 -7.65 6.73
CA ILE A 153 9.20 -7.62 6.91
C ILE A 153 8.71 -8.91 7.56
N LEU A 154 9.12 -10.06 7.02
CA LEU A 154 8.72 -11.37 7.54
C LEU A 154 9.29 -11.61 8.95
N SER A 155 10.54 -11.21 9.21
CA SER A 155 11.13 -11.32 10.54
C SER A 155 10.44 -10.42 11.57
N GLU A 156 10.01 -9.21 11.20
CA GLU A 156 9.31 -8.29 12.11
C GLU A 156 7.91 -8.82 12.46
N TYR A 157 7.20 -9.41 11.49
CA TYR A 157 5.90 -10.03 11.71
C TYR A 157 5.97 -11.40 12.41
N GLY A 158 7.06 -12.15 12.19
CA GLY A 158 7.20 -13.54 12.66
C GLY A 158 6.72 -14.59 11.66
N ALA A 159 6.73 -14.28 10.35
CA ALA A 159 6.41 -15.20 9.27
C ALA A 159 7.67 -15.79 8.62
N LYS A 160 7.46 -16.86 7.85
CA LYS A 160 8.50 -17.58 7.09
C LYS A 160 8.44 -17.28 5.61
N GLU A 161 7.26 -17.07 5.04
CA GLU A 161 7.10 -16.95 3.60
C GLU A 161 5.85 -16.16 3.20
N LEU A 162 5.99 -15.24 2.25
CA LEU A 162 4.88 -14.56 1.58
C LEU A 162 4.46 -15.37 0.36
N LYS A 163 3.23 -15.89 0.36
CA LYS A 163 2.72 -16.74 -0.73
C LYS A 163 2.12 -15.95 -1.88
N GLY A 164 1.37 -14.92 -1.55
CA GLY A 164 0.66 -14.14 -2.55
C GLY A 164 0.20 -12.81 -2.02
N LEU A 165 -0.42 -12.08 -2.91
CA LEU A 165 -1.05 -10.81 -2.65
C LEU A 165 -2.53 -10.92 -2.93
N MET A 166 -3.31 -10.13 -2.19
CA MET A 166 -4.71 -9.92 -2.42
C MET A 166 -5.06 -8.44 -2.36
N VAL A 167 -6.18 -8.10 -2.98
CA VAL A 167 -6.81 -6.79 -2.89
C VAL A 167 -8.31 -6.99 -2.79
N LYS A 168 -8.96 -6.19 -1.94
CA LYS A 168 -10.41 -6.15 -1.79
C LYS A 168 -10.91 -4.84 -2.37
N ILE A 169 -11.77 -4.91 -3.38
CA ILE A 169 -12.18 -3.73 -4.14
C ILE A 169 -13.70 -3.72 -4.26
N LYS A 170 -14.35 -2.62 -3.90
CA LYS A 170 -15.80 -2.43 -4.17
C LYS A 170 -16.10 -2.71 -5.64
N GLU A 171 -17.15 -3.49 -5.93
CA GLU A 171 -17.52 -3.91 -7.29
C GLU A 171 -17.63 -2.72 -8.26
N GLY A 172 -18.18 -1.60 -7.77
CA GLY A 172 -18.34 -0.35 -8.51
C GLY A 172 -17.04 0.43 -8.80
N ASN A 173 -15.94 0.15 -8.09
CA ASN A 173 -14.67 0.85 -8.26
C ASN A 173 -13.88 0.32 -9.48
N LYS A 174 -14.36 0.71 -10.67
CA LYS A 174 -13.76 0.34 -11.96
C LYS A 174 -12.30 0.78 -12.11
N GLY A 175 -11.91 1.87 -11.44
CA GLY A 175 -10.56 2.42 -11.49
C GLY A 175 -9.53 1.48 -10.85
N SER A 176 -9.76 1.08 -9.60
CA SER A 176 -8.89 0.15 -8.89
C SER A 176 -8.91 -1.24 -9.53
N ARG A 177 -10.07 -1.72 -10.00
CA ARG A 177 -10.17 -2.99 -10.73
C ARG A 177 -9.27 -3.00 -11.98
N ALA A 178 -9.40 -1.99 -12.84
CA ALA A 178 -8.59 -1.89 -14.04
C ALA A 178 -7.09 -1.72 -13.74
N LEU A 179 -6.74 -1.11 -12.61
CA LEU A 179 -5.36 -1.00 -12.14
C LEU A 179 -4.80 -2.38 -11.78
N PHE A 180 -5.48 -3.14 -10.93
CA PHE A 180 -4.99 -4.44 -10.46
C PHE A 180 -5.04 -5.52 -11.55
N GLU A 181 -6.04 -5.48 -12.45
CA GLU A 181 -6.06 -6.32 -13.66
C GLU A 181 -4.81 -6.10 -14.52
N LYS A 182 -4.37 -4.84 -14.72
CA LYS A 182 -3.15 -4.53 -15.48
C LYS A 182 -1.87 -5.00 -14.78
N LEU A 183 -1.85 -5.02 -13.46
CA LEU A 183 -0.75 -5.59 -12.68
C LEU A 183 -0.76 -7.12 -12.71
N GLY A 184 -1.86 -7.71 -13.20
CA GLY A 184 -2.03 -9.14 -13.41
C GLY A 184 -2.73 -9.85 -12.25
N PHE A 185 -3.40 -9.13 -11.36
CA PHE A 185 -4.28 -9.74 -10.38
C PHE A 185 -5.49 -10.35 -11.10
N VAL A 186 -5.94 -11.49 -10.62
CA VAL A 186 -7.12 -12.18 -11.12
C VAL A 186 -8.20 -12.21 -10.06
N GLN A 187 -9.45 -11.97 -10.47
CA GLN A 187 -10.58 -12.09 -9.57
C GLN A 187 -10.73 -13.55 -9.09
N LYS A 188 -10.92 -13.72 -7.78
CA LYS A 188 -11.15 -15.01 -7.13
C LYS A 188 -12.55 -15.01 -6.51
N GLY A 189 -13.40 -15.92 -6.97
CA GLY A 189 -14.78 -16.05 -6.51
C GLY A 189 -15.73 -14.95 -7.02
N GLU A 190 -16.91 -14.91 -6.42
CA GLU A 190 -17.95 -13.91 -6.70
C GLU A 190 -17.85 -12.71 -5.74
N VAL A 191 -18.64 -11.66 -6.01
CA VAL A 191 -18.76 -10.49 -5.14
C VAL A 191 -19.25 -10.94 -3.75
N ASN A 192 -18.57 -10.51 -2.70
CA ASN A 192 -18.92 -10.87 -1.33
C ASN A 192 -20.18 -10.13 -0.85
N TYR A 193 -20.68 -10.49 0.34
CA TYR A 193 -21.86 -9.85 0.95
C TYR A 193 -21.71 -8.33 1.17
N PHE A 194 -20.48 -7.82 1.23
CA PHE A 194 -20.16 -6.41 1.38
C PHE A 194 -20.02 -5.66 0.04
N GLY A 195 -20.33 -6.30 -1.08
CA GLY A 195 -20.23 -5.70 -2.42
C GLY A 195 -18.78 -5.56 -2.92
N GLU A 196 -17.85 -6.37 -2.41
CA GLU A 196 -16.43 -6.33 -2.78
C GLU A 196 -16.03 -7.55 -3.59
N ILE A 197 -15.09 -7.33 -4.50
CA ILE A 197 -14.40 -8.34 -5.28
C ILE A 197 -13.04 -8.59 -4.64
N LEU A 198 -12.72 -9.86 -4.43
CA LEU A 198 -11.38 -10.29 -4.09
C LEU A 198 -10.59 -10.53 -5.38
N MET A 199 -9.44 -9.89 -5.52
CA MET A 199 -8.47 -10.23 -6.56
C MET A 199 -7.15 -10.68 -5.93
N THR A 200 -6.50 -11.65 -6.55
CA THR A 200 -5.29 -12.29 -6.00
C THR A 200 -4.22 -12.49 -7.07
N ILE A 201 -2.98 -12.61 -6.64
CA ILE A 201 -1.83 -13.01 -7.47
C ILE A 201 -0.78 -13.69 -6.59
N GLU A 202 -0.19 -14.77 -7.07
CA GLU A 202 0.92 -15.43 -6.38
C GLU A 202 2.16 -14.53 -6.36
N TRP A 203 2.91 -14.55 -5.25
CA TRP A 203 4.10 -13.70 -5.08
C TRP A 203 5.15 -14.01 -6.16
N ASN A 204 5.37 -15.30 -6.43
CA ASN A 204 6.27 -15.70 -7.50
C ASN A 204 5.79 -15.30 -8.90
N GLU A 205 4.48 -15.13 -9.11
CA GLU A 205 3.94 -14.68 -10.39
C GLU A 205 4.13 -13.17 -10.58
N ILE A 206 3.90 -12.37 -9.53
CA ILE A 206 4.04 -10.91 -9.64
C ILE A 206 5.48 -10.49 -9.97
N LEU A 207 6.47 -11.18 -9.40
CA LEU A 207 7.90 -10.95 -9.67
C LEU A 207 8.31 -11.23 -11.13
N ARG A 208 7.49 -11.98 -11.88
CA ARG A 208 7.76 -12.34 -13.29
C ARG A 208 7.04 -11.43 -14.27
N ARG A 209 6.29 -10.42 -13.81
CA ARG A 209 5.56 -9.51 -14.69
C ARG A 209 6.54 -8.65 -15.50
N ASP A 210 6.21 -8.44 -16.78
CA ASP A 210 7.08 -7.71 -17.72
C ASP A 210 7.36 -6.26 -17.29
N TRP A 211 6.46 -5.65 -16.52
CA TRP A 211 6.65 -4.31 -15.97
C TRP A 211 7.67 -4.24 -14.83
N TRP A 212 7.93 -5.34 -14.12
CA TRP A 212 8.71 -5.36 -12.87
C TRP A 212 10.10 -4.73 -13.03
N LYS A 213 10.86 -5.16 -14.05
CA LYS A 213 12.22 -4.67 -14.29
C LYS A 213 12.29 -3.17 -14.56
N ARG A 214 11.24 -2.59 -15.14
CA ARG A 214 11.17 -1.14 -15.38
C ARG A 214 10.97 -0.40 -14.05
N GLU A 215 10.00 -0.85 -13.25
CA GLU A 215 9.70 -0.19 -11.97
C GLU A 215 10.87 -0.34 -10.98
N GLU A 216 11.56 -1.49 -10.97
CA GLU A 216 12.77 -1.70 -10.17
C GLU A 216 13.92 -0.75 -10.59
N ALA A 217 14.01 -0.40 -11.88
CA ALA A 217 15.02 0.53 -12.38
C ALA A 217 14.69 2.01 -12.08
N GLU A 218 13.40 2.35 -11.94
CA GLU A 218 12.94 3.70 -11.55
C GLU A 218 12.83 3.89 -10.03
N PHE A 219 12.97 2.81 -9.25
CA PHE A 219 12.87 2.81 -7.80
C PHE A 219 14.17 3.30 -7.17
N GLU A 220 14.07 4.31 -6.32
CA GLU A 220 15.17 4.80 -5.50
C GLU A 220 14.75 4.92 -4.03
N GLU A 221 15.57 4.38 -3.13
CA GLU A 221 15.42 4.60 -1.69
C GLU A 221 16.18 5.85 -1.28
N VAL A 222 15.47 6.73 -0.59
CA VAL A 222 15.98 8.01 -0.11
C VAL A 222 15.87 8.03 1.41
N THR A 223 16.85 8.62 2.10
CA THR A 223 16.76 8.76 3.55
C THR A 223 15.57 9.65 3.90
N TYR A 224 14.73 9.22 4.83
CA TYR A 224 13.67 10.04 5.41
C TYR A 224 14.06 10.48 6.82
N GLU A 225 14.00 11.78 7.09
CA GLU A 225 14.32 12.38 8.40
C GLU A 225 13.09 13.12 8.94
N LEU A 226 12.64 12.70 10.13
CA LEU A 226 11.51 13.29 10.86
C LEU A 226 11.87 14.64 11.49
#